data_AF-A0A956KPX2-F1
#
_entry.id   AF-A0A956KPX2-F1
#
_cell.length_a   1.000
_cell.length_b   1.000
_cell.length_c   1.000
_cell.angle_alpha   90.00
_cell.angle_beta   90.00
_cell.angle_gamma   90.00
#
_symmetry.space_group_name_H-M   'P 1'
#
loop_
_entity.id
_entity.type
_entity.pdbx_description
1 polymer ?
#
loop_
_entity_poly.entity_id
_entity_poly.type
_entity_poly.pdbx_seq_one_letter_code
_entity_poly.pdbx_strand_id
1 'polypeptide(L)'
;MLWWDEAYNEVQYRSETALAAGAGCDLLVTIGTSGPAALPYAIAAQAVLGAEATLIDINPDDNPYAEHAQMLAEEGRGLALRSNQRAAR
;
A
#
# COMPACT_ATOMS: atom_id res chain seq x y z
N MET A 1 2.06 -9.26 17.17
CA MET A 1 3.50 -9.09 16.86
C MET A 1 3.89 -10.27 16.02
N LEU A 2 4.39 -10.04 14.80
CA LEU A 2 4.98 -11.06 13.94
C LEU A 2 6.49 -10.84 13.97
N TRP A 3 7.25 -11.90 14.21
CA TRP A 3 8.71 -11.86 14.19
C TRP A 3 9.25 -12.12 12.79
N TRP A 4 10.50 -11.74 12.52
CA TRP A 4 11.12 -11.78 11.18
C TRP A 4 11.32 -13.21 10.65
N ASP A 5 11.30 -14.21 11.52
CA ASP A 5 11.38 -15.64 11.20
C ASP A 5 10.02 -16.34 11.20
N GLU A 6 8.93 -15.60 11.41
CA GLU A 6 7.57 -16.12 11.42
C GLU A 6 6.83 -15.83 10.10
N ALA A 7 5.90 -16.71 9.75
CA ALA A 7 5.01 -16.53 8.62
C ALA A 7 3.64 -15.99 9.05
N TYR A 8 3.06 -15.15 8.19
CA TYR A 8 1.65 -14.77 8.30
C TYR A 8 0.74 -16.00 8.21
N ASN A 9 -0.36 -15.98 8.94
CA ASN A 9 -1.41 -16.99 8.91
C ASN A 9 -2.76 -16.33 9.24
N GLU A 10 -3.83 -16.98 8.81
CA GLU A 10 -5.18 -16.44 8.96
C GLU A 10 -5.61 -16.29 10.43
N VAL A 11 -5.32 -17.28 11.27
CA VAL A 11 -5.78 -17.32 12.66
C VAL A 11 -5.24 -16.14 13.48
N GLN A 12 -3.96 -15.81 13.32
CA GLN A 12 -3.29 -14.78 14.12
C GLN A 12 -3.26 -13.41 13.43
N TYR A 13 -3.19 -13.39 12.10
CA TYR A 13 -2.89 -12.18 11.33
C TYR A 13 -3.92 -11.86 10.26
N ARG A 14 -4.93 -12.72 10.06
CA ARG A 14 -5.98 -12.55 9.06
C ARG A 14 -5.43 -12.30 7.66
N SER A 15 -4.34 -12.97 7.31
CA SER A 15 -3.58 -12.68 6.10
C SER A 15 -4.34 -12.98 4.82
N GLU A 16 -5.12 -14.07 4.79
CA GLU A 16 -5.93 -14.42 3.63
C GLU A 16 -7.12 -13.46 3.51
N THR A 17 -7.76 -13.15 4.64
CA THR A 17 -8.83 -12.14 4.69
C THR A 17 -8.35 -10.77 4.21
N ALA A 18 -7.15 -10.34 4.62
CA ALA A 18 -6.58 -9.05 4.22
C ALA A 18 -6.23 -9.01 2.72
N LEU A 19 -5.70 -10.11 2.17
CA LEU A 19 -5.46 -10.24 0.74
C LEU A 19 -6.77 -10.18 -0.06
N ALA A 20 -7.80 -10.93 0.37
CA ALA A 20 -9.11 -10.91 -0.27
C ALA A 20 -9.75 -9.50 -0.24
N ALA A 21 -9.59 -8.76 0.86
CA ALA A 21 -10.06 -7.39 0.95
C ALA A 21 -9.32 -6.45 -0.01
N GLY A 22 -8.00 -6.60 -0.16
CA GLY A 22 -7.21 -5.84 -1.15
C GLY A 22 -7.56 -6.17 -2.60
N ALA A 23 -7.81 -7.44 -2.89
CA ALA A 23 -8.19 -7.88 -4.22
C ALA A 23 -9.60 -7.43 -4.65
N GLY A 24 -10.46 -7.07 -3.69
CA GLY A 24 -11.84 -6.66 -3.95
C GLY A 24 -12.16 -5.21 -3.57
N CYS A 25 -11.16 -4.38 -3.26
CA CYS A 25 -11.40 -2.98 -2.91
C CYS A 25 -11.43 -2.08 -4.15
N ASP A 26 -12.25 -1.03 -4.10
CA ASP A 26 -12.26 0.04 -5.12
C ASP A 26 -11.23 1.14 -4.81
N LEU A 27 -10.79 1.22 -3.54
CA LEU A 27 -9.84 2.21 -3.04
C LEU A 27 -8.91 1.56 -2.01
N LEU A 28 -7.61 1.73 -2.23
CA LEU A 28 -6.56 1.43 -1.26
C LEU A 28 -5.88 2.73 -0.83
N VAL A 29 -5.71 2.91 0.48
CA VAL A 29 -5.00 4.06 1.05
C VAL A 29 -3.84 3.57 1.91
N THR A 30 -2.62 3.98 1.57
CA THR A 30 -1.40 3.69 2.35
C THR A 30 -0.97 4.94 3.09
N ILE A 31 -0.75 4.84 4.42
CA ILE A 31 -0.45 5.99 5.28
C ILE A 31 0.65 5.63 6.28
N GLY A 32 1.68 6.46 6.39
CA GLY A 32 2.71 6.34 7.43
C GLY A 32 3.56 5.06 7.38
N THR A 33 3.86 4.57 6.18
CA THR A 33 4.65 3.34 5.94
C THR A 33 5.73 3.57 4.87
N SER A 34 6.91 2.98 5.10
CA SER A 34 7.99 2.90 4.11
C SER A 34 7.89 1.67 3.18
N GLY A 35 6.94 0.77 3.44
CA GLY A 35 6.67 -0.41 2.60
C GLY A 35 7.57 -1.66 2.69
N PRO A 36 8.40 -1.90 3.73
CA PRO A 36 9.25 -3.11 3.75
C PRO A 36 8.49 -4.39 4.13
N ALA A 37 7.27 -4.28 4.67
CA ALA A 37 6.51 -5.44 5.14
C ALA A 37 5.84 -6.19 3.98
N ALA A 38 6.07 -7.50 3.89
CA ALA A 38 5.65 -8.32 2.76
C ALA A 38 4.13 -8.40 2.55
N LEU A 39 3.33 -8.58 3.61
CA LEU A 39 1.88 -8.70 3.47
C LEU A 39 1.22 -7.40 2.97
N PRO A 40 1.46 -6.21 3.56
CA PRO A 40 0.94 -4.96 3.01
C PRO A 40 1.37 -4.70 1.56
N TYR A 41 2.60 -5.07 1.18
CA TYR A 41 3.05 -4.97 -0.20
C TYR A 41 2.25 -5.89 -1.14
N ALA A 42 2.04 -7.16 -0.75
CA ALA A 42 1.25 -8.10 -1.53
C ALA A 42 -0.22 -7.63 -1.72
N ILE A 43 -0.82 -7.04 -0.68
CA ILE A 43 -2.16 -6.43 -0.76
C ILE A 43 -2.18 -5.31 -1.80
N ALA A 44 -1.21 -4.40 -1.76
CA ALA A 44 -1.12 -3.30 -2.72
C ALA A 44 -0.92 -3.81 -4.16
N ALA A 45 -0.04 -4.79 -4.35
CA ALA A 45 0.18 -5.38 -5.67
C ALA A 45 -1.10 -6.02 -6.24
N GLN A 46 -1.90 -6.72 -5.42
CA GLN A 46 -3.18 -7.28 -5.86
C GLN A 46 -4.21 -6.21 -6.22
N ALA A 47 -4.33 -5.15 -5.41
CA ALA A 47 -5.23 -4.04 -5.69
C ALA A 47 -4.87 -3.31 -6.99
N VAL A 48 -3.58 -3.09 -7.22
CA VAL A 48 -3.06 -2.40 -8.42
C VAL A 48 -3.22 -3.26 -9.68
N LEU A 49 -2.89 -4.55 -9.62
CA LEU A 49 -2.87 -5.43 -10.80
C LEU A 49 -4.23 -6.04 -11.14
N GLY A 50 -5.09 -6.28 -10.15
CA GLY A 50 -6.26 -7.15 -10.30
C GLY A 50 -7.63 -6.47 -10.23
N ALA A 51 -7.74 -5.33 -9.55
CA ALA A 51 -9.05 -4.86 -9.05
C ALA A 51 -9.52 -3.51 -9.62
N GLU A 52 -8.77 -2.91 -10.55
CA GLU A 52 -8.99 -1.52 -10.94
C GLU A 52 -9.00 -0.54 -9.75
N ALA A 53 -8.23 -0.90 -8.72
CA ALA A 53 -7.82 -0.11 -7.56
C ALA A 53 -7.61 1.39 -7.86
N THR A 54 -8.30 2.32 -7.18
CA THR A 54 -7.69 3.63 -6.93
C THR A 54 -6.67 3.50 -5.80
N LEU A 55 -5.46 4.04 -5.97
CA LEU A 55 -4.43 4.02 -4.93
C LEU A 55 -4.07 5.44 -4.48
N ILE A 56 -4.19 5.69 -3.17
CA ILE A 56 -3.74 6.93 -2.54
C ILE A 56 -2.61 6.61 -1.56
N ASP A 57 -1.40 7.09 -1.84
CA ASP A 57 -0.28 7.00 -0.90
C ASP A 57 -0.05 8.35 -0.19
N ILE A 58 -0.05 8.33 1.14
CA ILE A 58 0.13 9.51 2.01
C ILE A 58 1.34 9.26 2.91
N ASN A 59 2.51 9.71 2.47
CA ASN A 59 3.75 9.53 3.22
C ASN A 59 4.68 10.73 3.06
N PRO A 60 5.49 11.07 4.08
CA PRO A 60 6.40 12.21 3.99
C PRO A 60 7.49 12.03 2.93
N ASP A 61 7.96 10.79 2.76
CA ASP A 61 9.03 10.38 1.86
C ASP A 61 8.50 9.45 0.76
N ASP A 62 9.32 9.19 -0.26
CA ASP A 62 9.01 8.24 -1.32
C ASP A 62 9.06 6.79 -0.80
N ASN A 63 8.22 5.94 -1.39
CA ASN A 63 8.13 4.52 -1.07
C ASN A 63 7.57 3.74 -2.29
N PRO A 64 7.58 2.40 -2.28
CA PRO A 64 7.06 1.61 -3.40
C PRO A 64 5.57 1.85 -3.72
N TYR A 65 4.77 2.25 -2.73
CA TYR A 65 3.35 2.56 -2.94
C TYR A 65 3.16 3.88 -3.68
N ALA A 66 4.05 4.85 -3.47
CA ALA A 66 4.08 6.11 -4.20
C ALA A 66 4.34 5.86 -5.69
N GLU A 67 5.25 4.93 -6.02
CA GLU A 67 5.51 4.52 -7.41
C GLU A 67 4.26 3.91 -8.05
N HIS A 68 3.56 3.00 -7.35
CA HIS A 68 2.29 2.45 -7.83
C HIS A 68 1.22 3.51 -8.00
N ALA A 69 1.11 4.45 -7.06
CA ALA A 69 0.13 5.54 -7.13
C ALA A 69 0.44 6.50 -8.29
N GLN A 70 1.71 6.76 -8.58
CA GLN A 70 2.12 7.59 -9.71
C GLN A 70 1.82 6.90 -11.05
N MET A 71 2.10 5.60 -11.16
CA MET A 71 1.75 4.81 -12.34
C MET A 71 0.23 4.85 -12.60
N LEU A 72 -0.59 4.61 -11.58
CA LEU A 72 -2.05 4.66 -11.69
C LEU A 72 -2.59 6.09 -11.90
N ALA A 73 -1.83 7.12 -11.56
CA ALA A 73 -2.25 8.50 -11.80
C ALA A 73 -2.32 8.82 -13.31
N GLU A 74 -1.49 8.17 -14.14
CA GLU A 74 -1.55 8.29 -15.60
C GLU A 74 -2.88 7.76 -16.16
N GLU A 75 -3.51 6.83 -15.44
CA GLU A 75 -4.82 6.25 -15.75
C GLU A 75 -5.98 6.96 -15.03
N GLY A 76 -5.70 8.03 -14.27
CA GLY A 76 -6.69 8.79 -13.50
C GLY A 76 -7.14 8.12 -12.19
N ARG A 77 -6.40 7.12 -11.69
CA ARG A 77 -6.75 6.35 -10.48
C ARG A 77 -5.63 6.29 -9.44
N GLY A 78 -4.80 7.32 -9.38
CA GLY A 78 -3.67 7.36 -8.47
C GLY A 78 -3.41 8.75 -7.88
N LEU A 79 -2.98 8.79 -6.62
CA LEU A 79 -2.56 10.01 -5.96
C LEU A 79 -1.43 9.73 -4.95
N ALA A 80 -0.32 10.45 -5.09
CA ALA A 80 0.78 10.44 -4.13
C ALA A 80 0.85 11.79 -3.39
N LEU A 81 0.53 11.82 -2.11
CA LEU A 81 0.60 12.99 -1.24
C LEU A 81 1.88 12.94 -0.38
N ARG A 82 2.77 13.92 -0.61
CA ARG A 82 3.98 14.12 0.19
C ARG A 82 3.81 15.25 1.22
N SER A 83 4.58 15.18 2.30
CA SER A 83 4.74 16.33 3.19
C SER A 83 5.31 17.50 2.39
N ASN A 84 4.78 18.70 2.63
CA ASN A 84 5.39 19.91 2.09
C ASN A 84 6.72 20.09 2.82
N GLN A 85 7.82 19.68 2.19
CA GLN A 85 9.19 19.88 2.66
C GLN A 85 9.50 21.37 2.65
N ARG A 86 8.88 22.16 3.53
CA ARG A 86 9.51 23.40 4.00
C ARG A 86 10.68 22.92 4.82
N ALA A 87 11.83 22.80 4.16
CA ALA A 87 13.11 22.47 4.74
C ALA A 87 13.17 23.11 6.13
N ALA A 88 13.24 22.27 7.16
CA ALA A 88 13.61 22.73 8.48
C ALA A 88 14.97 23.40 8.30
N ARG A 89 14.97 24.74 8.26
CA ARG A 89 16.15 25.59 8.28
C ARG A 89 16.51 25.83 9.74
#